data_AF-A0A967YFQ4-F1
#
_entry.id   AF-A0A967YFQ4-F1
#
_cell.length_a   1.000
_cell.length_b   1.000
_cell.length_c   1.000
_cell.angle_alpha   90.00
_cell.angle_beta   90.00
_cell.angle_gamma   90.00
#
_symmetry.space_group_name_H-M   'P 1'
#
loop_
_entity.id
_entity.type
_entity.pdbx_description
1 polymer ?
#
loop_
_entity_poly.entity_id
_entity_poly.type
_entity_poly.pdbx_seq_one_letter_code
_entity_poly.pdbx_strand_id
1 'polypeptide(L)'
;NYRNCQNILDLAYEFIQQNNPNRLEAQLKNKKLEKKVTKKLNAQHERSGMIEHLHFPSLEDEVHGVVEKIVELKSKDKELSWDDFVILVRSNDAAGPFSNYLQRQGIPYQFLALKGLYTRPVVKDILAYFDLLDNYHESASLYRILSLPHWHIP
;
A
#
# COMPACT_ATOMS: atom_id res chain seq x y z
N ASN A 1 -5.15 15.92 -16.02
CA ASN A 1 -4.46 15.18 -14.94
C ASN A 1 -3.05 15.74 -14.89
N TYR A 2 -2.66 16.29 -13.74
CA TYR A 2 -1.39 16.99 -13.58
C TYR A 2 -0.27 16.08 -13.05
N ARG A 3 -0.58 14.81 -12.71
CA ARG A 3 0.34 13.87 -12.09
C ARG A 3 0.97 12.90 -13.10
N ASN A 4 0.15 12.29 -13.94
CA ASN A 4 0.57 11.16 -14.78
C ASN A 4 0.69 11.52 -16.26
N CYS A 5 1.55 10.79 -16.95
CA CYS A 5 1.74 10.83 -18.40
C CYS A 5 0.54 10.23 -19.15
N GLN A 6 0.33 10.65 -20.40
CA GLN A 6 -0.86 10.27 -21.17
C GLN A 6 -0.97 8.75 -21.38
N ASN A 7 0.15 8.07 -21.66
CA ASN A 7 0.17 6.62 -21.86
C ASN A 7 -0.26 5.82 -20.62
N ILE A 8 0.12 6.26 -19.41
CA ILE A 8 -0.36 5.65 -18.15
C ILE A 8 -1.87 5.90 -17.98
N LEU A 9 -2.34 7.11 -18.31
CA LEU A 9 -3.77 7.45 -18.21
C LEU A 9 -4.63 6.66 -19.18
N ASP A 10 -4.13 6.43 -20.40
CA ASP A 10 -4.82 5.65 -21.41
C ASP A 10 -4.97 4.19 -20.98
N LEU A 11 -3.90 3.55 -20.51
CA LEU A 11 -3.97 2.18 -19.98
C LEU A 11 -4.87 2.07 -18.75
N ALA A 12 -4.81 3.03 -17.83
CA ALA A 12 -5.71 3.07 -16.68
C ALA A 12 -7.17 3.21 -17.11
N TYR A 13 -7.43 3.99 -18.17
CA TYR A 13 -8.77 4.18 -18.72
C TYR A 13 -9.29 2.92 -19.43
N GLU A 14 -8.45 2.20 -20.17
CA GLU A 14 -8.79 0.91 -20.78
C GLU A 14 -9.05 -0.16 -19.72
N PHE A 15 -8.24 -0.21 -18.67
CA PHE A 15 -8.43 -1.14 -17.56
C PHE A 15 -9.76 -0.89 -16.83
N ILE A 16 -10.07 0.36 -16.48
CA ILE A 16 -11.31 0.65 -15.75
C ILE A 16 -12.55 0.34 -16.59
N GLN A 17 -12.50 0.44 -17.92
CA GLN A 17 -13.62 0.10 -18.79
C GLN A 17 -14.09 -1.36 -18.67
N GLN A 18 -13.23 -2.27 -18.20
CA GLN A 18 -13.61 -3.66 -17.95
C GLN A 18 -14.66 -3.82 -16.83
N ASN A 19 -14.91 -2.78 -16.03
CA ASN A 19 -15.98 -2.75 -15.02
C ASN A 19 -17.36 -2.33 -15.58
N ASN A 20 -17.49 -2.18 -16.90
CA ASN A 20 -18.80 -1.97 -17.52
C ASN A 20 -19.70 -3.23 -17.33
N PRO A 21 -21.02 -3.08 -17.18
CA PRO A 21 -21.82 -1.88 -17.45
C PRO A 21 -22.00 -0.94 -16.25
N ASN A 22 -21.45 -1.26 -15.08
CA ASN A 22 -21.73 -0.53 -13.84
C ASN A 22 -21.06 0.85 -13.74
N ARG A 23 -20.23 1.23 -14.73
CA ARG A 23 -19.63 2.55 -14.80
C ARG A 23 -20.64 3.61 -15.22
N LEU A 24 -20.51 4.79 -14.62
CA LEU A 24 -21.33 5.97 -14.93
C LEU A 24 -21.41 6.25 -16.45
N GLU A 25 -20.28 6.23 -17.16
CA GLU A 25 -20.25 6.46 -18.62
C GLU A 25 -21.07 5.44 -19.40
N ALA A 26 -21.02 4.16 -19.01
CA ALA A 26 -21.75 3.09 -19.68
C ALA A 26 -23.26 3.19 -19.38
N GLN A 27 -23.62 3.47 -18.12
CA GLN A 27 -25.01 3.67 -17.72
C GLN A 27 -25.66 4.89 -18.39
N LEU A 28 -24.93 6.01 -18.52
CA LEU A 28 -25.44 7.22 -19.15
C LEU A 28 -25.60 7.07 -20.68
N LYS A 29 -24.72 6.31 -21.34
CA LYS A 29 -24.89 5.98 -22.76
C LYS A 29 -26.21 5.24 -23.02
N ASN A 30 -26.59 4.32 -22.13
CA ASN A 30 -27.82 3.55 -22.26
C ASN A 30 -29.09 4.40 -22.05
N LYS A 31 -28.98 5.56 -21.38
CA LYS A 31 -30.13 6.44 -21.07
C LYS A 31 -30.48 7.46 -22.15
N LYS A 32 -29.92 7.36 -23.37
CA LYS A 32 -30.17 8.30 -24.51
C LYS A 32 -30.08 9.79 -24.11
N LEU A 33 -29.18 10.13 -23.21
CA LEU A 33 -28.96 11.53 -22.81
C LEU A 33 -28.20 12.28 -23.92
N GLU A 34 -28.64 13.50 -24.24
CA GLU A 34 -28.08 14.33 -25.32
C GLU A 34 -26.59 14.69 -25.12
N LYS A 35 -26.12 14.72 -23.87
CA LYS A 35 -24.71 15.00 -23.56
C LYS A 35 -23.92 13.73 -23.31
N LYS A 36 -23.02 13.42 -24.25
CA LYS A 36 -22.01 12.36 -24.11
C LYS A 36 -20.97 12.77 -23.08
N VAL A 37 -21.11 12.29 -21.84
CA VAL A 37 -20.13 12.53 -20.78
C VAL A 37 -18.93 11.61 -20.98
N THR A 38 -17.74 12.20 -21.10
CA THR A 38 -16.46 11.49 -21.04
C THR A 38 -15.75 11.82 -19.72
N LYS A 39 -15.27 10.80 -19.04
CA LYS A 39 -14.39 10.86 -17.87
C LYS A 39 -12.97 10.40 -18.22
N LYS A 40 -12.66 10.25 -19.52
CA LYS A 40 -11.28 10.06 -19.99
C LYS A 40 -10.45 11.28 -19.60
N LEU A 41 -9.30 11.04 -18.98
CA LEU A 41 -8.41 12.10 -18.52
C LEU A 41 -7.34 12.39 -19.58
N ASN A 42 -7.06 13.67 -19.79
CA ASN A 42 -5.92 14.13 -20.56
C ASN A 42 -4.78 14.55 -19.62
N ALA A 43 -3.54 14.21 -19.95
CA ALA A 43 -2.35 14.67 -19.25
C ALA A 43 -2.11 16.15 -19.54
N GLN A 44 -1.53 16.86 -18.58
CA GLN A 44 -1.12 18.27 -18.76
C GLN A 44 0.31 18.40 -19.34
N HIS A 45 1.05 17.30 -19.38
CA HIS A 45 2.45 17.27 -19.81
C HIS A 45 2.63 16.23 -20.91
N GLU A 46 3.54 16.49 -21.85
CA GLU A 46 3.82 15.64 -23.00
C GLU A 46 4.85 14.52 -22.70
N ARG A 47 5.17 14.30 -21.43
CA ARG A 47 6.10 13.23 -21.02
C ARG A 47 5.45 11.87 -21.28
N SER A 48 6.28 10.87 -21.55
CA SER A 48 5.87 9.47 -21.64
C SER A 48 6.47 8.71 -20.45
N GLY A 49 5.63 7.93 -19.76
CA GLY A 49 6.10 7.03 -18.71
C GLY A 49 6.61 5.71 -19.30
N MET A 50 7.58 5.06 -18.67
CA MET A 50 7.95 3.69 -19.03
C MET A 50 7.06 2.70 -18.29
N ILE A 51 6.50 1.72 -19.00
CA ILE A 51 5.63 0.69 -18.43
C ILE A 51 6.20 -0.65 -18.86
N GLU A 52 6.68 -1.41 -17.88
CA GLU A 52 7.28 -2.72 -18.09
C GLU A 52 6.49 -3.76 -17.30
N HIS A 53 6.29 -4.93 -17.91
CA HIS A 53 5.78 -6.11 -17.23
C HIS A 53 6.93 -7.10 -17.06
N LEU A 54 7.34 -7.32 -15.81
CA LEU A 54 8.37 -8.29 -15.45
C LEU A 54 7.67 -9.53 -14.89
N HIS A 55 8.01 -10.70 -15.44
CA HIS A 55 7.47 -11.97 -14.99
C HIS A 55 8.58 -12.83 -14.40
N PHE A 56 8.34 -13.37 -13.21
CA PHE A 56 9.30 -14.17 -12.45
C PHE A 56 8.68 -15.52 -12.08
N PRO A 57 9.49 -16.60 -12.02
CA PRO A 57 8.98 -17.94 -11.76
C PRO A 57 8.65 -18.18 -10.28
N SER A 58 9.26 -17.43 -9.36
CA SER A 58 9.00 -17.53 -7.93
C SER A 58 8.85 -16.15 -7.27
N LEU A 59 8.27 -16.12 -6.07
CA LEU A 59 8.17 -14.90 -5.26
C LEU A 59 9.55 -14.37 -4.86
N GLU A 60 10.51 -15.26 -4.59
CA GLU A 60 11.86 -14.86 -4.21
C GLU A 60 12.57 -14.18 -5.39
N ASP A 61 12.41 -14.73 -6.60
CA ASP A 61 12.94 -14.13 -7.83
C ASP A 61 12.27 -12.78 -8.14
N GLU A 62 10.96 -12.65 -7.89
CA GLU A 62 10.24 -11.37 -8.04
C GLU A 62 10.79 -10.31 -7.08
N VAL A 63 10.93 -10.66 -5.79
CA VAL A 63 11.48 -9.74 -4.79
C VAL A 63 12.88 -9.30 -5.18
N HIS A 64 13.74 -10.25 -5.56
CA HIS A 64 15.09 -9.98 -6.00
C HIS A 64 15.11 -9.05 -7.23
N GLY A 65 14.41 -9.43 -8.31
CA GLY A 65 14.40 -8.67 -9.55
C GLY A 65 13.80 -7.27 -9.41
N VAL A 66 12.77 -7.08 -8.59
CA VAL A 66 12.19 -5.76 -8.31
C VAL A 66 13.18 -4.86 -7.57
N VAL A 67 13.83 -5.38 -6.51
CA VAL A 67 14.80 -4.58 -5.74
C VAL A 67 16.03 -4.27 -6.58
N GLU A 68 16.53 -5.22 -7.36
CA GLU A 68 17.65 -4.97 -8.29
C GLU A 68 17.29 -3.89 -9.32
N LYS A 69 16.08 -3.93 -9.89
CA LYS A 69 15.63 -2.89 -10.82
C LYS A 69 15.59 -1.51 -10.16
N ILE A 70 15.14 -1.40 -8.91
CA ILE A 70 15.14 -0.14 -8.16
C ILE A 70 16.58 0.37 -7.99
N VAL A 71 17.51 -0.51 -7.57
CA VAL A 71 18.93 -0.15 -7.41
C VAL A 71 19.55 0.25 -8.75
N GLU A 72 19.25 -0.46 -9.83
CA GLU A 72 19.69 -0.14 -11.19
C GLU A 72 19.24 1.28 -11.60
N LEU A 73 17.95 1.59 -11.44
CA LEU A 73 17.40 2.91 -11.75
C LEU A 73 18.04 4.01 -10.90
N LYS A 74 18.19 3.78 -9.60
CA LYS A 74 18.84 4.70 -8.66
C LYS A 74 20.33 4.93 -8.99
N SER A 75 21.01 3.93 -9.55
CA SER A 75 22.42 4.02 -9.95
C SER A 75 22.61 4.78 -11.26
N LYS A 76 21.65 4.65 -12.19
CA LYS A 76 21.64 5.36 -13.48
C LYS A 76 21.34 6.84 -13.33
N ASP A 77 20.45 7.20 -12.41
CA ASP A 77 20.07 8.57 -12.15
C ASP A 77 20.35 8.98 -10.71
N LYS A 78 21.32 9.88 -10.55
CA LYS A 78 21.74 10.38 -9.24
C LYS A 78 20.71 11.32 -8.60
N GLU A 79 19.81 11.91 -9.38
CA GLU A 79 18.79 12.84 -8.88
C GLU A 79 17.63 12.12 -8.20
N LEU A 80 17.38 10.85 -8.55
CA LEU A 80 16.36 10.03 -7.87
C LEU A 80 16.71 9.83 -6.39
N SER A 81 15.76 10.00 -5.49
CA SER A 81 15.85 9.60 -4.09
C SER A 81 15.22 8.21 -3.87
N TRP A 82 15.45 7.61 -2.71
CA TRP A 82 14.72 6.40 -2.30
C TRP A 82 13.21 6.67 -2.15
N ASP A 83 12.83 7.91 -1.85
CA ASP A 83 11.44 8.35 -1.67
C ASP A 83 10.66 8.44 -3.00
N ASP A 84 11.35 8.39 -4.14
CA ASP A 84 10.72 8.38 -5.47
C ASP A 84 10.21 6.99 -5.87
N PHE A 85 10.57 5.95 -5.11
CA PHE A 85 10.18 4.57 -5.36
C PHE A 85 9.09 4.11 -4.40
N VAL A 86 8.10 3.39 -4.93
CA VAL A 86 7.05 2.77 -4.12
C VAL A 86 6.74 1.37 -4.64
N ILE A 87 6.66 0.42 -3.72
CA ILE A 87 6.21 -0.96 -4.00
C ILE A 87 4.77 -1.08 -3.51
N LEU A 88 3.83 -1.33 -4.42
CA LEU A 88 2.42 -1.52 -4.10
C LEU A 88 2.08 -3.00 -4.20
N VAL A 89 1.66 -3.59 -3.08
CA VAL A 89 1.25 -5.00 -3.00
C VAL A 89 -0.25 -5.13 -2.80
N ARG A 90 -0.82 -6.28 -3.20
CA ARG A 90 -2.26 -6.54 -3.06
C ARG A 90 -2.68 -6.79 -1.61
N SER A 91 -1.84 -7.46 -0.82
CA SER A 91 -2.07 -7.79 0.59
C SER A 91 -0.84 -7.40 1.42
N ASN A 92 -1.05 -7.02 2.68
CA ASN A 92 0.05 -6.62 3.56
C ASN A 92 1.07 -7.76 3.78
N ASP A 93 0.62 -9.01 3.78
CA ASP A 93 1.48 -10.17 3.98
C ASP A 93 2.49 -10.34 2.83
N ALA A 94 2.11 -9.92 1.61
CA ALA A 94 3.00 -9.93 0.45
C ALA A 94 4.14 -8.88 0.55
N ALA A 95 4.03 -7.87 1.42
CA ALA A 95 5.10 -6.88 1.61
C ALA A 95 6.24 -7.34 2.53
N GLY A 96 6.00 -8.37 3.36
CA GLY A 96 6.99 -8.91 4.29
C GLY A 96 8.30 -9.33 3.61
N PRO A 97 8.24 -10.17 2.54
CA PRO A 97 9.41 -10.57 1.77
C PRO A 97 10.24 -9.39 1.22
N PHE A 98 9.58 -8.38 0.65
CA PHE A 98 10.26 -7.16 0.16
C PHE A 98 10.95 -6.40 1.29
N SER A 99 10.26 -6.21 2.42
CA SER A 99 10.81 -5.51 3.58
C SER A 99 12.06 -6.22 4.13
N ASN A 100 11.99 -7.54 4.28
CA ASN A 100 13.11 -8.34 4.75
C ASN A 100 14.30 -8.28 3.78
N TYR A 101 14.05 -8.31 2.47
CA TYR A 101 15.10 -8.24 1.47
C TYR A 101 15.75 -6.85 1.42
N LEU A 102 14.97 -5.77 1.45
CA LEU A 102 15.47 -4.39 1.54
C LEU A 102 16.33 -4.20 2.80
N GLN A 103 15.89 -4.73 3.94
CA GLN A 103 16.67 -4.70 5.18
C GLN A 103 18.02 -5.42 5.04
N ARG A 104 18.03 -6.61 4.44
CA ARG A 104 19.27 -7.39 4.19
C ARG A 104 20.25 -6.66 3.29
N GLN A 105 19.75 -5.93 2.29
CA GLN A 105 20.54 -5.12 1.36
C GLN A 105 20.95 -3.75 1.94
N GLY A 106 20.52 -3.42 3.17
CA GLY A 106 20.79 -2.12 3.79
C GLY A 106 20.10 -0.95 3.10
N ILE A 107 19.03 -1.20 2.33
CA ILE A 107 18.28 -0.17 1.62
C ILE A 107 17.24 0.41 2.58
N PRO A 108 17.19 1.75 2.77
CA PRO A 108 16.20 2.37 3.62
C PRO A 108 14.80 2.15 3.02
N TYR A 109 13.85 1.73 3.85
CA TYR A 109 12.46 1.53 3.45
C TYR A 109 11.50 1.93 4.55
N GLN A 110 10.30 2.33 4.15
CA GLN A 110 9.20 2.59 5.06
C GLN A 110 8.03 1.67 4.73
N PHE A 111 7.64 0.84 5.70
CA PHE A 111 6.47 -0.01 5.56
C PHE A 111 5.22 0.71 6.11
N LEU A 112 4.35 1.15 5.20
CA LEU A 112 3.09 1.81 5.53
C LEU A 112 1.97 0.78 5.74
N ALA A 113 1.97 0.11 6.88
CA ALA A 113 0.82 -0.66 7.34
C ALA A 113 0.36 -0.19 8.71
N LEU A 114 -0.89 0.26 8.79
CA LEU A 114 -1.57 0.62 10.06
C LEU A 114 -1.89 -0.62 10.92
N LYS A 115 -1.61 -1.84 10.42
CA LYS A 115 -1.88 -3.07 11.13
C LYS A 115 -0.71 -3.38 12.06
N GLY A 116 -0.97 -3.31 13.37
CA GLY A 116 -0.09 -3.90 14.36
C GLY A 116 0.28 -2.99 15.54
N LEU A 117 0.06 -1.68 15.44
CA LEU A 117 0.35 -0.76 16.56
C LEU A 117 -0.49 -1.12 17.79
N TYR A 118 -1.81 -1.19 17.64
CA TYR A 118 -2.74 -1.61 18.69
C TYR A 118 -2.60 -3.08 19.10
N THR A 119 -1.86 -3.89 18.34
CA THR A 119 -1.58 -5.27 18.73
C THR A 119 -0.28 -5.40 19.52
N ARG A 120 0.57 -4.36 19.58
CA ARG A 120 1.81 -4.40 20.36
C ARG A 120 1.47 -4.61 21.83
N PRO A 121 2.18 -5.52 22.54
CA PRO A 121 1.93 -5.79 23.95
C PRO A 121 1.81 -4.52 24.78
N VAL A 122 2.79 -3.62 24.68
CA VAL A 122 2.82 -2.33 25.42
C VAL A 122 1.58 -1.48 25.14
N VAL A 123 1.13 -1.40 23.89
CA VAL A 123 -0.06 -0.60 23.55
C VAL A 123 -1.33 -1.24 24.12
N LYS A 124 -1.45 -2.57 24.06
CA LYS A 124 -2.56 -3.29 24.69
C LYS A 124 -2.54 -3.15 26.21
N ASP A 125 -1.37 -3.11 26.82
CA ASP A 125 -1.22 -2.95 28.27
C ASP A 125 -1.70 -1.56 28.70
N ILE A 126 -1.29 -0.51 27.99
CA ILE A 126 -1.75 0.87 28.23
C ILE A 126 -3.26 0.99 28.02
N LEU A 127 -3.80 0.40 26.95
CA LEU A 127 -5.25 0.40 26.70
C LEU A 127 -6.01 -0.29 27.83
N ALA A 128 -5.54 -1.46 28.30
CA ALA A 128 -6.14 -2.14 29.43
C ALA A 128 -6.13 -1.27 30.71
N TYR A 129 -5.11 -0.43 30.91
CA TYR A 129 -5.08 0.52 32.03
C TYR A 129 -6.16 1.60 31.89
N PHE A 130 -6.32 2.16 30.69
CA PHE A 130 -7.37 3.16 30.46
C PHE A 130 -8.78 2.54 30.57
N ASP A 131 -8.98 1.33 30.07
CA ASP A 131 -10.26 0.62 30.19
C ASP A 131 -10.65 0.42 31.66
N LEU A 132 -9.70 0.05 32.55
CA LEU A 132 -9.98 -0.10 33.98
C LEU A 132 -10.24 1.23 34.71
N LEU A 133 -9.69 2.34 34.22
CA LEU A 133 -9.97 3.67 34.79
C LEU A 133 -11.41 4.12 34.49
N ASP A 134 -11.93 3.75 33.32
CA ASP A 134 -13.31 4.05 32.91
C ASP A 134 -14.32 3.04 33.47
N ASN A 135 -14.01 1.74 33.34
CA ASN A 135 -14.85 0.63 33.79
C ASN A 135 -14.04 -0.46 34.51
N TYR A 136 -14.10 -0.44 35.84
CA TYR A 136 -13.38 -1.40 36.68
C TYR A 136 -13.94 -2.84 36.64
N HIS A 137 -15.07 -3.09 35.97
CA HIS A 137 -15.64 -4.44 35.79
C HIS A 137 -15.17 -5.16 34.51
N GLU A 138 -14.27 -4.55 33.75
CA GLU A 138 -13.71 -5.10 32.51
C GLU A 138 -12.77 -6.30 32.80
N SER A 139 -13.30 -7.52 32.81
CA SER A 139 -12.56 -8.74 33.21
C SER A 139 -11.33 -9.02 32.35
N ALA A 140 -11.38 -8.74 31.05
CA ALA A 140 -10.26 -8.96 30.13
C ALA A 140 -9.08 -8.00 30.41
N SER A 141 -9.37 -6.72 30.64
CA SER A 141 -8.36 -5.70 30.96
C SER A 141 -7.76 -5.92 32.35
N LEU A 142 -8.59 -6.33 33.32
CA LEU A 142 -8.13 -6.71 34.65
C LEU A 142 -7.16 -7.90 34.62
N TYR A 143 -7.55 -8.99 33.94
CA TYR A 143 -6.70 -10.17 33.81
C TYR A 143 -5.36 -9.82 33.16
N ARG A 144 -5.37 -9.01 32.10
CA ARG A 144 -4.15 -8.60 31.39
C ARG A 144 -3.20 -7.83 32.31
N ILE A 145 -3.69 -6.87 33.09
CA ILE A 145 -2.87 -6.05 33.98
C ILE A 145 -2.30 -6.88 35.13
N LEU A 146 -3.13 -7.71 35.77
CA LEU A 146 -2.67 -8.57 36.87
C LEU A 146 -1.66 -9.62 36.41
N SER A 147 -1.75 -10.06 35.14
CA SER A 147 -0.79 -11.00 34.54
C SER A 147 0.53 -10.36 34.10
N LEU A 148 0.72 -9.05 34.28
CA LEU A 148 2.00 -8.41 33.93
C LEU A 148 3.10 -8.87 34.90
N PRO A 149 4.30 -9.20 34.39
CA PRO A 149 5.38 -9.74 35.20
C PRO A 149 5.87 -8.79 36.30
N HIS A 150 5.57 -7.49 36.18
CA HIS A 150 5.93 -6.48 37.17
C HIS A 150 5.25 -6.66 38.53
N TRP A 151 4.03 -7.23 38.56
CA TRP A 151 3.25 -7.33 39.79
C TRP A 151 3.62 -8.54 40.66
N HIS A 152 4.36 -9.52 40.12
CA HIS A 152 4.77 -10.73 40.83
C HIS A 152 3.60 -11.46 41.51
N ILE A 153 2.40 -11.40 40.91
CA ILE A 153 1.21 -12.10 41.37
C ILE A 153 1.33 -13.56 40.89
N PRO A 154 1.19 -14.56 41.78
CA PRO A 154 1.36 -15.97 41.46
C PRO A 154 0.30 -16.51 40.48
#